data_AF-A0A820S7L1-F1
#
_entry.id   AF-A0A820S7L1-F1
#
_cell.length_a   1.000
_cell.length_b   1.000
_cell.length_c   1.000
_cell.angle_alpha   90.00
_cell.angle_beta   90.00
_cell.angle_gamma   90.00
#
_symmetry.space_group_name_H-M   'P 1'
#
loop_
_entity.id
_entity.type
_entity.pdbx_description
1 polymer ?
#
loop_
_entity_poly.entity_id
_entity_poly.type
_entity_poly.pdbx_seq_one_letter_code
_entity_poly.pdbx_strand_id
1 'polypeptide(L)'
;MLGGFKMPSDSSTKFVGRPFHPPSNVDIPDAIDWRQKGAVISVIENQQQCGSCWAFTATCALEGQHFLKTGELVRLSAQNLMDCS
;
A
#
# COMPACT_ATOMS: atom_id res chain seq x y z
N MET A 1 -4.29 3.19 19.17
CA MET A 1 -5.00 2.36 18.17
C MET A 1 -5.90 3.29 17.38
N LEU A 2 -5.64 3.50 16.09
CA LEU A 2 -6.51 4.31 15.24
C LEU A 2 -7.92 3.70 15.28
N GLY A 3 -8.90 4.48 15.76
CA GLY A 3 -10.28 4.05 15.86
C GLY A 3 -10.81 3.66 14.49
N GLY A 4 -11.31 2.42 14.37
CA GLY A 4 -11.99 1.98 13.17
C GLY A 4 -13.24 2.82 12.94
N PHE A 5 -13.45 3.24 11.70
CA PHE A 5 -14.72 3.82 11.27
C PHE A 5 -15.85 2.80 11.54
N LYS A 6 -16.73 3.10 12.50
CA LYS A 6 -17.89 2.28 12.83
C LYS A 6 -18.99 2.58 11.80
N MET A 7 -19.23 1.66 10.88
CA MET A 7 -20.37 1.74 9.96
C MET A 7 -21.69 1.74 10.75
N PRO A 8 -22.61 2.69 10.51
CA PRO A 8 -23.96 2.65 11.06
C PRO A 8 -24.70 1.41 10.55
N SER A 9 -25.37 0.69 11.44
CA SER A 9 -26.04 -0.59 11.17
C SER A 9 -27.39 -0.47 10.45
N ASP A 10 -27.60 0.57 9.65
CA ASP A 10 -28.86 0.75 8.95
C ASP A 10 -28.75 0.26 7.50
N SER A 11 -29.33 -0.91 7.28
CA SER A 11 -29.38 -1.62 6.01
C SER A 11 -30.29 -0.86 5.05
N SER A 12 -29.74 -0.31 3.94
CA SER A 12 -30.39 -0.19 2.61
C SER A 12 -29.73 0.81 1.65
N THR A 13 -28.61 1.46 1.96
CA THR A 13 -27.88 2.22 0.92
C THR A 13 -27.02 1.25 0.12
N LYS A 14 -27.49 0.86 -1.07
CA LYS A 14 -26.64 0.18 -2.06
C LYS A 14 -25.39 1.06 -2.25
N PHE A 15 -24.23 0.57 -1.81
CA PHE A 15 -22.95 1.16 -2.15
C PHE A 15 -22.80 1.06 -3.67
N VAL A 16 -23.25 2.09 -4.39
CA VAL A 16 -22.95 2.24 -5.82
C VAL A 16 -21.54 2.82 -5.89
N GLY A 17 -20.54 1.94 -5.69
CA GLY A 17 -19.16 2.28 -6.04
C GLY A 17 -19.11 2.64 -7.52
N ARG A 18 -18.40 3.72 -7.87
CA ARG A 18 -18.15 4.03 -9.28
C ARG A 18 -17.26 2.93 -9.85
N PRO A 19 -17.63 2.27 -10.96
CA PRO A 19 -16.75 1.31 -11.59
C PRO A 19 -15.48 2.03 -12.05
N PHE A 20 -14.34 1.35 -11.89
CA PHE A 20 -13.08 1.82 -12.48
C PHE A 20 -13.24 1.84 -14.00
N HIS A 21 -13.08 3.02 -14.60
CA HIS A 21 -13.01 3.17 -16.04
C HIS A 21 -11.54 3.17 -16.46
N PRO A 22 -11.06 2.10 -17.12
CA PRO A 22 -9.70 2.10 -17.63
C PRO A 22 -9.54 3.19 -18.69
N PRO A 23 -8.36 3.83 -18.78
CA PRO A 23 -8.07 4.75 -19.86
C PRO A 23 -8.15 4.02 -21.21
N SER A 24 -8.82 4.63 -22.19
CA SER A 24 -9.12 4.03 -23.50
C SER A 24 -7.90 3.75 -24.37
N ASN A 25 -6.73 4.27 -24.00
CA ASN A 25 -5.50 4.24 -24.80
C ASN A 25 -4.32 3.63 -24.04
N VAL A 26 -4.58 2.79 -23.03
CA VAL A 26 -3.53 2.17 -22.21
C VAL A 26 -3.80 0.67 -22.13
N ASP A 27 -2.83 -0.12 -22.59
CA ASP A 27 -2.84 -1.56 -22.39
C ASP A 27 -2.50 -1.87 -20.93
N ILE A 28 -3.52 -2.23 -20.16
CA ILE A 28 -3.37 -2.66 -18.78
C ILE A 28 -3.33 -4.20 -18.78
N PRO A 29 -2.27 -4.83 -18.25
CA PRO A 29 -2.19 -6.27 -18.18
C PRO A 29 -3.20 -6.84 -17.18
N ASP A 30 -3.71 -8.05 -17.45
CA ASP A 30 -4.70 -8.74 -16.60
C ASP A 30 -4.17 -9.02 -15.18
N ALA A 31 -2.85 -9.20 -15.03
CA ALA A 31 -2.20 -9.40 -13.75
C ALA A 31 -0.80 -8.78 -13.72
N ILE A 32 -0.42 -8.25 -12.57
CA ILE A 32 0.94 -7.74 -12.30
C ILE A 32 1.41 -8.28 -10.95
N ASP A 33 2.59 -8.88 -10.94
CA ASP A 33 3.33 -9.20 -9.71
C ASP A 33 4.59 -8.34 -9.63
N TRP A 34 4.57 -7.33 -8.76
CA TRP A 34 5.71 -6.42 -8.58
C TRP A 34 6.94 -7.09 -7.97
N ARG A 35 6.79 -8.25 -7.30
CA ARG A 35 7.91 -9.02 -6.75
C ARG A 35 8.76 -9.58 -7.86
N GLN A 36 8.13 -10.10 -8.92
CA GLN A 36 8.82 -10.60 -10.11
C GLN A 36 9.54 -9.50 -10.89
N LYS A 37 9.13 -8.24 -10.68
CA LYS A 37 9.73 -7.05 -11.30
C LYS A 37 10.82 -6.39 -10.45
N GLY A 38 11.15 -6.95 -9.28
CA GLY A 38 12.18 -6.40 -8.38
C GLY A 38 11.75 -5.14 -7.61
N ALA A 39 10.48 -4.74 -7.68
CA ALA A 39 9.96 -3.52 -7.05
C ALA A 39 9.50 -3.73 -5.59
N VAL A 40 9.80 -4.90 -5.01
CA VAL A 40 9.39 -5.29 -3.66
C VAL A 40 10.60 -5.83 -2.94
N ILE A 41 10.84 -5.36 -1.71
CA ILE A 41 11.90 -5.90 -0.88
C ILE A 41 11.56 -7.35 -0.49
N SER A 42 12.53 -8.24 -0.72
CA SER A 42 12.37 -9.69 -0.49
C SER A 42 12.24 -10.07 0.99
N VAL A 43 12.80 -9.25 1.88
CA VAL A 43 12.73 -9.45 3.34
C VAL A 43 11.45 -8.82 3.88
N ILE A 44 10.52 -9.69 4.28
CA ILE A 44 9.28 -9.29 4.97
C ILE A 44 9.63 -8.75 6.35
N GLU A 45 9.11 -7.56 6.65
CA GLU A 45 9.31 -6.88 7.93
C GLU A 45 8.41 -7.44 9.04
N ASN A 46 8.85 -7.33 10.30
CA ASN A 46 8.07 -7.74 11.47
C ASN A 46 7.81 -6.56 12.42
N GLN A 47 6.58 -6.08 12.40
CA GLN A 47 6.07 -4.97 13.24
C GLN A 47 5.90 -5.29 14.73
N GLN A 48 6.02 -6.56 15.13
CA GLN A 48 5.74 -7.04 16.49
C GLN A 48 4.34 -6.59 16.99
N GLN A 49 4.14 -6.55 18.31
CA GLN A 49 2.90 -6.09 18.95
C GLN A 49 2.85 -4.57 19.13
N CYS A 50 3.26 -3.80 18.10
CA CYS A 50 3.38 -2.34 18.18
C CYS A 50 2.19 -1.58 17.53
N GLY A 51 1.34 -2.25 16.76
CA GLY A 51 0.24 -1.58 16.03
C GLY A 51 0.72 -0.62 14.93
N SER A 52 1.97 -0.79 14.47
CA SER A 52 2.67 0.07 13.53
C SER A 52 2.46 -0.29 12.06
N CYS A 53 1.44 -1.11 11.74
CA CYS A 53 1.16 -1.54 10.36
C CYS A 53 1.07 -0.39 9.37
N TRP A 54 0.55 0.78 9.80
CA TRP A 54 0.47 1.98 8.97
C TRP A 54 1.85 2.41 8.46
N ALA A 55 2.88 2.39 9.31
CA ALA A 55 4.24 2.82 8.98
C ALA A 55 4.88 1.84 7.99
N PHE A 56 4.73 0.54 8.23
CA PHE A 56 5.22 -0.51 7.32
C PHE A 56 4.49 -0.48 5.96
N THR A 57 3.18 -0.22 5.93
CA THR A 57 2.46 -0.08 4.65
C THR A 57 2.91 1.16 3.88
N ALA A 58 3.20 2.27 4.57
CA ALA A 58 3.67 3.50 3.96
C ALA A 58 5.09 3.35 3.39
N THR A 59 6.03 2.74 4.14
CA THR A 59 7.38 2.49 3.64
C THR A 59 7.34 1.59 2.42
N CYS A 60 6.64 0.45 2.46
CA CYS A 60 6.56 -0.47 1.32
C CYS A 60 6.05 0.22 0.04
N ALA A 61 5.05 1.10 0.15
CA ALA A 61 4.54 1.85 -0.99
C ALA A 61 5.59 2.84 -1.54
N LEU A 62 6.31 3.54 -0.66
CA LEU A 62 7.36 4.49 -1.06
C LEU A 62 8.57 3.79 -1.68
N GLU A 63 9.01 2.66 -1.13
CA GLU A 63 10.09 1.84 -1.68
C GLU A 63 9.78 1.37 -3.10
N GLY A 64 8.56 0.87 -3.32
CA GLY A 64 8.10 0.46 -4.64
C GLY A 64 8.04 1.63 -5.63
N GLN A 65 7.49 2.77 -5.23
CA GLN A 65 7.46 3.97 -6.09
C GLN A 65 8.88 4.51 -6.39
N HIS A 66 9.77 4.49 -5.40
CA HIS A 66 11.16 4.87 -5.58
C HIS A 66 11.82 3.98 -6.63
N PHE A 67 11.69 2.65 -6.51
CA PHE A 67 12.22 1.70 -7.48
C PHE A 67 11.65 1.96 -8.90
N LEU A 68 10.35 2.22 -9.03
CA LEU A 68 9.76 2.53 -10.34
C LEU A 68 10.31 3.81 -10.97
N LYS A 69 10.73 4.78 -10.14
CA LYS A 69 11.24 6.06 -10.61
C LYS A 69 12.74 6.03 -10.91
N THR A 70 13.52 5.34 -10.08
CA THR A 70 15.00 5.40 -10.09
C THR A 70 15.64 4.12 -10.58
N GLY A 71 14.92 3.00 -10.56
CA GLY A 71 15.48 1.66 -10.75
C GLY A 71 16.22 1.11 -9.53
N GLU A 72 16.26 1.85 -8.42
CA GLU A 72 16.97 1.48 -7.21
C GLU A 72 16.01 1.08 -6.10
N LEU A 73 16.20 -0.14 -5.58
CA LEU A 73 15.41 -0.66 -4.47
C LEU A 73 16.13 -0.31 -3.15
N VAL A 74 15.64 0.73 -2.49
CA VAL A 74 16.16 1.22 -1.22
C VAL A 74 15.24 0.76 -0.09
N ARG A 75 15.80 0.28 1.02
CA ARG A 75 15.04 -0.02 2.23
C ARG A 75 14.89 1.22 3.11
N LEU A 76 13.65 1.62 3.36
CA LEU A 76 13.31 2.79 4.16
C LEU A 76 13.04 2.41 5.62
N SER A 77 13.29 3.35 6.54
CA SER A 77 13.10 3.12 7.97
C SER A 77 11.65 3.34 8.39
N ALA A 78 10.92 2.24 8.66
CA ALA A 78 9.61 2.33 9.29
C ALA A 78 9.68 2.90 10.72
N GLN A 79 10.81 2.71 11.41
CA GLN A 79 11.04 3.31 12.74
C GLN A 79 11.12 4.83 12.68
N ASN A 80 11.74 5.39 11.65
CA ASN A 80 11.77 6.84 11.44
C ASN A 80 10.34 7.40 11.28
N LEU A 81 9.45 6.70 10.57
CA LEU A 81 8.05 7.11 10.49
C LEU A 81 7.37 7.05 11.85
N MET A 82 7.60 5.99 12.64
CA MET A 82 7.01 5.89 13.98
C MET A 82 7.49 6.97 14.95
N ASP A 83 8.78 7.32 14.89
CA ASP A 83 9.40 8.24 15.84
C ASP A 83 9.17 9.72 15.49
N CYS A 84 8.83 10.05 14.23
CA CYS A 84 8.87 11.42 13.71
C CYS A 84 7.63 11.86 12.90
N SER A 85 6.54 11.09 12.88
CA SER A 85 5.27 11.44 12.20
C SER A 85 4.33 12.28 13.04
#